data_AF-A0A0M2SWG7-F1
#
_entry.id   AF-A0A0M2SWG7-F1
#
_cell.length_a   1.000
_cell.length_b   1.000
_cell.length_c   1.000
_cell.angle_alpha   90.00
_cell.angle_beta   90.00
_cell.angle_gamma   90.00
#
_symmetry.space_group_name_H-M   'P 1'
#
loop_
_entity.id
_entity.type
_entity.pdbx_description
1 polymer ?
#
loop_
_entity_poly.entity_id
_entity_poly.type
_entity_poly.pdbx_seq_one_letter_code
_entity_poly.pdbx_strand_id
1 'polypeptide(L)' 'MYILDYSEVFMRTLKQINAVYEKIMDSDLSDRVKSLKLQKLLNEMIRTYNIPANMSDQNATDDVTALYRKISESIPR' A
#
# COMPACT_ATOMS: atom_id res chain seq x y z
N MET A 1 -27.91 17.60 -15.68
CA MET A 1 -27.69 16.29 -15.05
C MET A 1 -26.46 15.69 -15.72
N TYR A 2 -25.28 15.86 -15.11
CA TYR A 2 -24.04 15.28 -15.63
C TYR A 2 -23.76 14.02 -14.81
N ILE A 3 -23.93 12.86 -15.43
CA ILE A 3 -23.45 11.60 -14.87
C ILE A 3 -21.96 11.57 -15.20
N LEU A 4 -21.14 11.93 -14.23
CA LEU A 4 -19.71 11.68 -14.28
C LEU A 4 -19.48 10.33 -13.60
N ASP A 5 -19.40 9.28 -14.41
CA ASP A 5 -18.92 7.97 -13.99
C ASP A 5 -17.40 8.06 -13.82
N TYR A 6 -16.97 8.73 -12.76
CA TYR A 6 -15.62 8.58 -12.25
C TYR A 6 -15.62 7.38 -11.32
N SER A 7 -15.40 6.20 -11.89
CA SER A 7 -14.53 5.25 -11.23
C SER A 7 -13.12 5.86 -11.18
N GLU A 8 -12.96 6.94 -10.42
CA GLU A 8 -11.68 7.44 -9.96
C GLU A 8 -11.02 6.25 -9.28
N VAL A 9 -10.08 5.62 -9.98
CA VAL A 9 -9.08 4.80 -9.32
C VAL A 9 -8.41 5.76 -8.36
N PHE A 10 -8.87 5.78 -7.12
CA PHE A 10 -8.47 6.76 -6.12
C PHE A 10 -6.99 6.51 -5.81
N MET A 11 -6.11 7.16 -6.57
CA MET A 11 -4.67 6.97 -6.47
C MET A 11 -4.20 7.68 -5.22
N ARG A 12 -4.01 6.91 -4.15
CA ARG A 12 -3.50 7.46 -2.90
C ARG A 12 -2.06 7.90 -3.06
N THR A 13 -1.79 9.14 -2.66
CA THR A 13 -0.42 9.64 -2.48
C THR A 13 0.33 8.80 -1.44
N LEU A 14 1.66 8.84 -1.47
CA LEU A 14 2.49 8.05 -0.57
C LEU A 14 2.16 8.33 0.91
N LYS A 15 1.90 9.61 1.23
CA LYS A 15 1.45 10.05 2.55
C LYS A 15 0.12 9.40 2.96
N GLN A 16 -0.85 9.33 2.06
CA GLN A 16 -2.14 8.70 2.32
C GLN A 16 -2.01 7.17 2.47
N ILE A 17 -1.10 6.55 1.72
CA ILE A 17 -0.80 5.13 1.86
C ILE A 17 -0.18 4.85 3.23
N ASN A 18 0.80 5.65 3.66
CA ASN A 18 1.40 5.51 4.99
C ASN A 18 0.36 5.70 6.10
N ALA A 19 -0.51 6.70 6.00
CA ALA A 19 -1.56 6.92 6.98
C ALA A 19 -2.55 5.75 7.07
N VAL A 20 -2.85 5.07 5.95
CA VAL A 20 -3.70 3.88 5.96
C VAL A 20 -2.96 2.67 6.53
N TYR A 21 -1.67 2.53 6.23
CA TYR A 21 -0.83 1.51 6.86
C TYR A 21 -0.85 1.64 8.39
N GLU A 22 -0.58 2.84 8.92
CA GLU A 22 -0.59 3.11 10.37
C GLU A 22 -1.95 2.77 10.99
N LYS A 23 -3.05 3.20 10.35
CA LYS A 23 -4.40 2.84 10.79
C LYS A 23 -4.67 1.34 10.81
N ILE A 24 -4.09 0.56 9.89
CA ILE A 24 -4.23 -0.90 9.89
C ILE A 24 -3.45 -1.49 11.06
N MET A 25 -2.23 -1.02 11.30
CA MET A 25 -1.39 -1.52 12.38
C MET A 25 -2.00 -1.23 13.76
N ASP A 26 -2.50 -0.01 13.96
CA ASP A 26 -3.11 0.44 15.22
C ASP A 26 -4.53 -0.08 15.45
N SER A 27 -5.14 -0.72 14.45
CA SER A 27 -6.49 -1.26 14.59
C SER A 27 -6.52 -2.53 15.47
N ASP A 28 -7.67 -2.77 16.12
CA ASP A 28 -7.96 -4.00 16.87
C ASP A 28 -8.43 -5.15 15.97
N LEU A 29 -8.00 -5.14 14.70
CA LEU A 29 -8.33 -6.20 13.75
C LEU A 29 -7.44 -7.42 13.99
N SER A 30 -7.98 -8.61 13.71
CA SER A 30 -7.16 -9.83 13.76
C SER A 30 -6.04 -9.80 12.74
N ASP A 31 -4.93 -10.48 13.04
CA ASP A 31 -3.76 -10.55 12.16
C ASP A 31 -4.11 -10.99 10.75
N ARG A 32 -5.03 -11.96 10.61
CA ARG A 32 -5.54 -12.40 9.30
C ARG A 32 -6.18 -11.25 8.51
N VAL A 33 -6.97 -10.41 9.16
CA VAL A 33 -7.63 -9.27 8.51
C VAL A 33 -6.61 -8.16 8.21
N LYS A 34 -5.64 -7.93 9.11
CA LYS A 34 -4.52 -7.02 8.87
C LYS A 34 -3.71 -7.45 7.65
N SER A 35 -3.30 -8.72 7.54
CA SER A 35 -2.60 -9.27 6.37
C SER A 35 -3.36 -9.01 5.06
N LEU A 36 -4.66 -9.28 5.02
CA LEU A 36 -5.47 -9.03 3.82
C LEU A 36 -5.52 -7.55 3.43
N LYS A 37 -5.63 -6.65 4.42
CA LYS A 37 -5.65 -5.20 4.18
C LYS A 37 -4.28 -4.69 3.73
N LEU A 38 -3.20 -5.17 4.32
CA LEU A 38 -1.83 -4.84 3.94
C LEU A 38 -1.49 -5.35 2.54
N GLN A 39 -1.89 -6.57 2.17
CA GLN A 39 -1.72 -7.09 0.81
C GLN A 39 -2.47 -6.25 -0.23
N LYS A 40 -3.70 -5.82 0.08
CA LYS A 40 -4.44 -4.88 -0.78
C LYS A 40 -3.70 -3.55 -0.92
N LEU A 41 -3.12 -3.05 0.16
CA LEU A 41 -2.34 -1.81 0.16
C LEU A 41 -1.08 -1.92 -0.71
N LEU A 42 -0.36 -3.04 -0.64
CA LEU A 42 0.80 -3.32 -1.52
C LEU A 42 0.40 -3.38 -2.99
N ASN A 43 -0.69 -4.09 -3.30
CA ASN A 43 -1.18 -4.19 -4.67
C ASN A 43 -1.55 -2.83 -5.25
N GLU A 44 -2.07 -1.92 -4.42
CA GLU A 44 -2.31 -0.54 -4.82
C GLU A 44 -1.00 0.21 -5.07
N MET A 45 -0.02 0.12 -4.16
CA MET A 45 1.30 0.74 -4.36
C MET A 45 1.97 0.27 -5.66
N ILE A 46 1.92 -1.03 -5.96
CA ILE A 46 2.47 -1.61 -7.18
C ILE A 46 1.83 -0.97 -8.41
N ARG A 47 0.50 -0.80 -8.41
CA ARG A 47 -0.25 -0.22 -9.52
C ARG A 47 -0.04 1.30 -9.64
N THR A 48 -0.01 2.02 -8.53
CA THR A 48 0.10 3.49 -8.52
C THR A 48 1.50 3.97 -8.87
N TYR A 49 2.54 3.29 -8.38
CA TYR A 49 3.94 3.71 -8.56
C TYR A 49 4.72 2.82 -9.54
N ASN A 50 4.06 1.90 -10.23
CA ASN A 50 4.70 0.94 -11.15
C ASN A 50 5.88 0.20 -10.52
N ILE A 51 5.74 -0.21 -9.25
CA ILE A 51 6.80 -0.89 -8.50
C ILE A 51 7.03 -2.26 -9.17
N PRO A 52 8.25 -2.56 -9.66
CA PRO A 52 8.55 -3.87 -10.21
C PRO A 52 8.44 -4.94 -9.11
N ALA A 53 7.80 -6.06 -9.44
CA ALA A 53 7.64 -7.19 -8.52
C ALA A 53 8.98 -7.78 -8.03
N ASN A 54 10.08 -7.49 -8.73
CA ASN A 54 11.44 -7.94 -8.41
C ASN A 54 12.36 -6.73 -8.13
N MET A 55 11.93 -5.84 -7.24
CA MET A 55 12.85 -4.85 -6.67
C MET A 55 13.89 -5.58 -5.81
N SER A 56 14.98 -6.00 -6.45
CA SER A 56 16.21 -6.40 -5.79
C SER A 56 16.70 -5.21 -4.97
N ASP A 57 16.68 -5.40 -3.66
CA ASP A 57 17.07 -4.61 -2.47
C ASP A 57 18.10 -3.46 -2.57
N GLN A 58 18.74 -3.21 -3.72
CA GLN A 58 19.98 -2.45 -3.81
C GLN A 58 19.82 -0.94 -4.04
N ASN A 59 18.60 -0.43 -4.27
CA ASN A 59 18.34 1.00 -4.49
C ASN A 59 17.15 1.51 -3.64
N ALA A 60 17.11 1.19 -2.36
CA ALA A 60 16.07 1.63 -1.42
C ALA A 60 16.20 3.11 -0.99
N THR A 61 16.55 4.00 -1.92
CA THR A 61 16.59 5.45 -1.70
C THR A 61 15.26 6.14 -1.98
N ASP A 62 14.35 5.46 -2.68
CA ASP A 62 13.03 6.00 -3.00
C ASP A 62 12.04 5.75 -1.84
N ASP A 63 11.39 6.81 -1.37
CA ASP A 63 10.41 6.77 -0.28
C ASP A 63 9.27 5.75 -0.55
N VAL A 64 8.90 5.54 -1.81
CA VAL A 64 7.91 4.54 -2.23
C VAL A 64 8.42 3.14 -1.93
N THR A 65 9.68 2.84 -2.27
CA THR A 65 10.31 1.54 -2.04
C THR A 65 10.46 1.26 -0.54
N ALA A 66 10.85 2.28 0.23
CA ALA A 66 10.98 2.17 1.69
C ALA A 66 9.63 1.83 2.34
N LEU A 67 8.56 2.53 1.96
CA LEU A 67 7.22 2.25 2.48
C LEU A 67 6.69 0.88 2.01
N TYR A 68 6.92 0.52 0.75
CA TYR A 68 6.52 -0.77 0.20
C TYR A 68 7.14 -1.92 0.99
N ARG A 69 8.45 -1.84 1.25
CA ARG A 69 9.18 -2.82 2.07
C ARG A 69 8.63 -2.88 3.49
N LYS A 70 8.45 -1.73 4.14
CA LYS A 70 7.89 -1.64 5.49
C LYS A 70 6.53 -2.34 5.60
N ILE A 71 5.64 -2.11 4.64
CA ILE A 71 4.31 -2.76 4.59
C ILE A 71 4.47 -4.27 4.37
N SER A 72 5.32 -4.69 3.43
CA SER A 72 5.59 -6.10 3.11
C SER A 72 6.11 -6.89 4.31
N GLU A 73 7.07 -6.33 5.05
CA GLU A 73 7.63 -6.94 6.26
C GLU A 73 6.65 -7.00 7.42
N SER A 74 5.63 -6.12 7.42
CA SER A 74 4.59 -6.08 8.46
C SER A 74 3.47 -7.10 8.24
N ILE A 75 3.47 -7.87 7.16
CA ILE A 75 2.46 -8.90 6.89
C ILE A 75 2.82 -10.16 7.69
N PRO A 76 2.05 -10.55 8.73
CA PRO A 76 2.30 -11.79 9.43
C PRO A 76 2.14 -12.99 8.49
N ARG A 77 3.10 -13.92 8.58
CA ARG A 77 3.19 -15.16 7.79
C ARG A 77 2.27 -16.25 8.31
#